data_AF-A0A8S2Z9W8-F1
#
_entry.id   AF-A0A8S2Z9W8-F1
#
_cell.length_a   1.000
_cell.length_b   1.000
_cell.length_c   1.000
_cell.angle_alpha   90.00
_cell.angle_beta   90.00
_cell.angle_gamma   90.00
#
_symmetry.space_group_name_H-M   'P 1'
#
loop_
_entity.id
_entity.type
_entity.pdbx_description
1 polymer ?
#
loop_
_entity_poly.entity_id
_entity_poly.type
_entity_poly.pdbx_seq_one_letter_code
_entity_poly.pdbx_strand_id
1 'polypeptide(L)'
;SEDFNKDCYVELAAANYGMDNVVIFFENKNFTFANQITISTAHGSRPHSITVGFFTNDDNPDIAVPNYGSNEIVSIGAGDSNHDNRPDLIVTNNGTNNTGLFLGSGNSTFDIIMVTNGTATIDILLGSFEGFINLTRFSIGSGPQSVAVGDFNNDTRLDIIVTNHGSDYVSVLLGYGDGSFVNQSRFSAGSYAKSVAVGDFNNDTRLDIVVVNLGTNDVSVLLASINYIGFLKQSTLTTGNGSRPRSLVIDDFNHGSQMDLAVANSGFQNIAVFLGYDNYSFVNPTILATGSEPMSIASGDFNDDTRFDVVVANYASRSVSIFLGYGNDSFINQTIYSTGSDSYPYFVAVGDFNNDISLDIIIVIQYTNNVGILLGYPGESFRD
;
A
#
# COMPACT_ATOMS: atom_id res chain seq x y z
N SER A 1 -5.37 7.26 -9.89
CA SER A 1 -6.46 7.96 -10.57
C SER A 1 -5.90 9.25 -11.11
N GLU A 2 -6.32 9.73 -12.27
CA GLU A 2 -5.84 10.99 -12.86
C GLU A 2 -6.89 11.57 -13.81
N ASP A 3 -6.74 12.85 -14.19
CA ASP A 3 -7.57 13.52 -15.20
C ASP A 3 -7.06 13.23 -16.63
N PHE A 4 -7.50 12.11 -17.21
CA PHE A 4 -7.08 11.66 -18.55
C PHE A 4 -7.65 12.52 -19.67
N ASN A 5 -8.80 13.17 -19.47
CA ASN A 5 -9.52 13.90 -20.51
C ASN A 5 -9.33 15.44 -20.43
N LYS A 6 -8.69 15.93 -19.36
CA LYS A 6 -8.41 17.34 -19.05
C LYS A 6 -9.67 18.18 -18.83
N ASP A 7 -10.68 17.62 -18.17
CA ASP A 7 -11.91 18.31 -17.80
C ASP A 7 -11.98 18.74 -16.32
N CYS A 8 -10.86 18.57 -15.60
CA CYS A 8 -10.68 18.83 -14.17
C CYS A 8 -11.35 17.82 -13.23
N TYR A 9 -11.90 16.73 -13.76
CA TYR A 9 -12.41 15.62 -12.96
C TYR A 9 -11.47 14.43 -13.03
N VAL A 10 -11.29 13.76 -11.90
CA VAL A 10 -10.37 12.62 -11.78
C VAL A 10 -11.06 11.35 -12.24
N GLU A 11 -10.37 10.57 -13.07
CA GLU A 11 -10.82 9.27 -13.52
C GLU A 11 -10.12 8.10 -12.81
N LEU A 12 -10.86 7.01 -12.69
CA LEU A 12 -10.39 5.78 -12.06
C LEU A 12 -10.00 4.77 -13.13
N ALA A 13 -8.75 4.33 -13.10
CA ALA A 13 -8.32 3.21 -13.93
C ALA A 13 -8.23 1.93 -13.09
N ALA A 14 -8.74 0.82 -13.62
CA ALA A 14 -8.72 -0.50 -12.99
C ALA A 14 -8.23 -1.57 -13.95
N ALA A 15 -7.31 -2.42 -13.50
CA ALA A 15 -6.87 -3.60 -14.24
C ALA A 15 -7.84 -4.78 -14.02
N ASN A 16 -8.20 -5.48 -15.10
CA ASN A 16 -9.07 -6.64 -15.07
C ASN A 16 -8.33 -7.92 -15.43
N TYR A 17 -8.05 -8.72 -14.39
CA TYR A 17 -7.35 -9.99 -14.50
C TYR A 17 -8.03 -11.01 -15.44
N GLY A 18 -9.35 -11.16 -15.33
CA GLY A 18 -10.07 -12.21 -16.04
C GLY A 18 -10.29 -11.92 -17.52
N MET A 19 -10.15 -10.65 -17.91
CA MET A 19 -10.56 -10.15 -19.22
C MET A 19 -9.40 -9.59 -20.06
N ASP A 20 -8.16 -9.68 -19.56
CA ASP A 20 -6.95 -9.15 -20.21
C ASP A 20 -7.17 -7.69 -20.68
N ASN A 21 -7.61 -6.81 -19.78
CA ASN A 21 -7.82 -5.40 -20.10
C ASN A 21 -7.67 -4.46 -18.91
N VAL A 22 -7.62 -3.17 -19.21
CA VAL A 22 -7.83 -2.07 -18.28
C VAL A 22 -9.14 -1.38 -18.60
N VAL A 23 -9.88 -0.99 -17.56
CA VAL A 23 -11.07 -0.16 -17.67
C VAL A 23 -10.75 1.20 -17.05
N ILE A 24 -11.03 2.28 -17.78
CA ILE A 24 -11.01 3.64 -17.22
C ILE A 24 -12.45 4.07 -17.04
N PHE A 25 -12.82 4.40 -15.81
CA PHE A 25 -14.11 4.94 -15.44
C PHE A 25 -14.03 6.46 -15.39
N PHE A 26 -14.90 7.11 -16.17
CA PHE A 26 -15.01 8.54 -16.26
C PHE A 26 -15.98 9.06 -15.23
N GLU A 27 -15.48 10.00 -14.42
CA GLU A 27 -16.31 10.82 -13.57
C GLU A 27 -17.27 11.63 -14.45
N ASN A 28 -18.46 11.88 -13.92
CA ASN A 28 -19.43 12.77 -14.53
C ASN A 28 -19.74 13.88 -13.54
N LYS A 29 -20.34 14.97 -14.04
CA LYS A 29 -20.71 16.19 -13.27
C LYS A 29 -21.53 15.98 -11.98
N ASN A 30 -21.94 14.76 -11.66
CA ASN A 30 -22.59 14.39 -10.41
C ASN A 30 -21.66 13.56 -9.48
N PHE A 31 -20.35 13.58 -9.67
CA PHE A 31 -19.37 12.81 -8.89
C PHE A 31 -19.57 11.30 -8.95
N THR A 32 -19.97 10.76 -10.11
CA THR A 32 -20.19 9.31 -10.30
C THR A 32 -19.49 8.76 -11.54
N PHE A 33 -19.08 7.50 -11.48
CA PHE A 33 -18.26 6.81 -12.49
C PHE A 33 -19.08 6.02 -13.52
N ALA A 34 -20.03 6.69 -14.19
CA ALA A 34 -21.03 6.01 -15.03
C ALA A 34 -20.56 5.65 -16.45
N ASN A 35 -19.53 6.34 -16.97
CA ASN A 35 -18.98 6.10 -18.30
C ASN A 35 -17.67 5.31 -18.18
N GLN A 36 -17.36 4.46 -19.15
CA GLN A 36 -16.10 3.73 -19.15
C GLN A 36 -15.54 3.48 -20.55
N ILE A 37 -14.21 3.40 -20.66
CA ILE A 37 -13.53 2.82 -21.82
C ILE A 37 -12.76 1.58 -21.40
N THR A 38 -12.58 0.65 -22.34
CA THR A 38 -11.83 -0.58 -22.11
C THR A 38 -10.65 -0.65 -23.08
N ILE A 39 -9.45 -0.81 -22.53
CA ILE A 39 -8.20 -0.93 -23.27
C ILE A 39 -7.73 -2.38 -23.12
N SER A 40 -7.75 -3.14 -24.21
CA SER A 40 -7.24 -4.53 -24.19
C SER A 40 -5.75 -4.56 -23.95
N THR A 41 -5.32 -5.43 -23.05
CA THR A 41 -3.92 -5.84 -22.92
C THR A 41 -3.66 -7.08 -23.78
N ALA A 42 -2.42 -7.57 -23.83
CA ALA A 42 -2.10 -8.74 -24.65
C ALA A 42 -2.91 -9.98 -24.21
N HIS A 43 -3.26 -10.88 -25.12
CA HIS A 43 -4.01 -12.08 -24.74
C HIS A 43 -3.22 -12.96 -23.76
N GLY A 44 -3.87 -13.39 -22.67
CA GLY A 44 -3.24 -14.13 -21.57
C GLY A 44 -2.41 -13.28 -20.62
N SER A 45 -2.47 -11.96 -20.76
CA SER A 45 -1.68 -11.00 -19.96
C SER A 45 -2.20 -10.77 -18.56
N ARG A 46 -3.45 -11.12 -18.25
CA ARG A 46 -4.04 -11.15 -16.90
C ARG A 46 -3.55 -10.04 -15.97
N PRO A 47 -3.85 -8.78 -16.28
CA PRO A 47 -3.32 -7.63 -15.54
C PRO A 47 -3.91 -7.59 -14.12
N HIS A 48 -3.04 -7.51 -13.11
CA HIS A 48 -3.43 -7.62 -11.69
C HIS A 48 -3.37 -6.31 -10.91
N SER A 49 -2.76 -5.28 -11.49
CA SER A 49 -2.54 -3.97 -10.88
C SER A 49 -2.37 -2.96 -11.98
N ILE A 50 -2.52 -1.72 -11.59
CA ILE A 50 -2.46 -0.57 -12.44
C ILE A 50 -1.82 0.55 -11.64
N THR A 51 -1.00 1.35 -12.31
CA THR A 51 -0.63 2.66 -11.78
C THR A 51 -0.96 3.73 -12.80
N VAL A 52 -1.28 4.92 -12.31
CA VAL A 52 -1.66 6.08 -13.13
C VAL A 52 -0.88 7.28 -12.61
N GLY A 53 -0.39 8.11 -13.52
CA GLY A 53 0.40 9.30 -13.21
C GLY A 53 1.02 9.86 -14.48
N PHE A 54 1.71 11.00 -14.40
CA PHE A 54 2.20 11.73 -15.58
C PHE A 54 3.54 11.21 -16.08
N PHE A 55 3.57 10.01 -16.64
CA PHE A 55 4.78 9.19 -16.75
C PHE A 55 5.73 9.45 -17.92
N THR A 56 5.42 10.47 -18.68
CA THR A 56 6.23 10.93 -19.78
C THR A 56 6.38 12.44 -19.64
N ASN A 57 7.29 13.02 -20.42
CA ASN A 57 7.41 14.48 -20.48
C ASN A 57 6.35 15.10 -21.39
N ASP A 58 5.14 14.54 -21.36
CA ASP A 58 3.95 15.17 -21.88
C ASP A 58 2.98 15.40 -20.72
N ASP A 59 2.18 16.47 -20.79
CA ASP A 59 1.27 16.82 -19.69
C ASP A 59 0.02 15.91 -19.68
N ASN A 60 0.10 14.69 -20.19
CA ASN A 60 -1.00 13.72 -20.14
C ASN A 60 -0.70 12.65 -19.09
N PRO A 61 -1.73 12.18 -18.37
CA PRO A 61 -1.58 11.00 -17.55
C PRO A 61 -1.33 9.77 -18.41
N ASP A 62 -0.42 8.94 -17.93
CA ASP A 62 -0.03 7.67 -18.50
C ASP A 62 -0.54 6.53 -17.61
N ILE A 63 -0.65 5.32 -18.19
CA ILE A 63 -1.14 4.14 -17.47
C ILE A 63 -0.14 3.01 -17.53
N ALA A 64 0.22 2.52 -16.34
CA ALA A 64 0.99 1.32 -16.15
C ALA A 64 0.17 0.08 -15.95
N VAL A 65 0.48 -0.97 -16.71
CA VAL A 65 -0.18 -2.27 -16.53
C VAL A 65 0.83 -3.40 -16.53
N PRO A 66 1.21 -3.95 -15.36
CA PRO A 66 1.91 -5.22 -15.27
C PRO A 66 1.09 -6.38 -15.87
N ASN A 67 1.70 -7.13 -16.78
CA ASN A 67 1.12 -8.31 -17.41
C ASN A 67 1.75 -9.61 -16.86
N TYR A 68 0.90 -10.60 -16.61
CA TYR A 68 1.17 -11.97 -16.17
C TYR A 68 2.03 -12.77 -17.15
N GLY A 69 3.17 -13.25 -16.65
CA GLY A 69 3.38 -14.68 -16.48
C GLY A 69 3.31 -14.95 -14.98
N SER A 70 2.41 -15.83 -14.52
CA SER A 70 2.09 -16.18 -13.13
C SER A 70 2.13 -15.16 -11.96
N ASN A 71 0.96 -14.75 -11.46
CA ASN A 71 0.59 -14.57 -10.03
C ASN A 71 0.25 -13.14 -9.55
N GLU A 72 -0.19 -13.04 -8.28
CA GLU A 72 -1.02 -12.01 -7.62
C GLU A 72 -0.23 -10.76 -7.15
N ILE A 73 -0.80 -9.56 -7.31
CA ILE A 73 -0.19 -8.30 -6.82
C ILE A 73 -0.55 -8.04 -5.35
N VAL A 74 0.46 -7.68 -4.55
CA VAL A 74 0.40 -7.71 -3.08
C VAL A 74 0.50 -6.33 -2.42
N SER A 75 1.21 -5.35 -3.00
CA SER A 75 1.28 -3.98 -2.46
C SER A 75 1.73 -2.94 -3.48
N ILE A 76 1.43 -1.66 -3.22
CA ILE A 76 1.92 -0.48 -3.93
C ILE A 76 2.50 0.51 -2.89
N GLY A 77 3.65 1.13 -3.14
CA GLY A 77 4.22 2.23 -2.34
C GLY A 77 4.51 3.46 -3.21
N ALA A 78 4.59 4.66 -2.63
CA ALA A 78 4.87 5.91 -3.36
C ALA A 78 5.88 6.84 -2.63
N GLY A 79 6.69 7.64 -3.35
CA GLY A 79 7.59 8.67 -2.80
C GLY A 79 8.47 9.32 -3.89
N ASP A 80 8.98 10.54 -3.70
CA ASP A 80 9.80 11.27 -4.69
C ASP A 80 11.31 10.98 -4.53
N SER A 81 11.84 10.03 -5.31
CA SER A 81 13.21 9.50 -5.24
C SER A 81 14.26 10.45 -5.78
N ASN A 82 13.86 11.33 -6.70
CA ASN A 82 14.76 12.18 -7.45
C ASN A 82 14.57 13.69 -7.12
N HIS A 83 13.68 14.01 -6.18
CA HIS A 83 13.35 15.35 -5.70
C HIS A 83 12.86 16.29 -6.81
N ASP A 84 12.05 15.79 -7.72
CA ASP A 84 11.52 16.57 -8.84
C ASP A 84 10.09 17.07 -8.64
N ASN A 85 9.51 16.79 -7.47
CA ASN A 85 8.14 17.08 -7.07
C ASN A 85 7.08 16.29 -7.86
N ARG A 86 7.44 15.13 -8.42
CA ARG A 86 6.50 14.13 -8.89
C ARG A 86 6.66 12.84 -8.05
N PRO A 87 5.54 12.17 -7.69
CA PRO A 87 5.61 10.97 -6.87
C PRO A 87 6.15 9.77 -7.66
N ASP A 88 7.15 9.08 -7.11
CA ASP A 88 7.54 7.76 -7.60
C ASP A 88 6.72 6.65 -6.97
N LEU A 89 6.63 5.48 -7.62
CA LEU A 89 5.74 4.39 -7.22
C LEU A 89 6.48 3.04 -7.22
N ILE A 90 6.08 2.07 -6.38
CA ILE A 90 6.61 0.70 -6.39
C ILE A 90 5.47 -0.30 -6.25
N VAL A 91 5.53 -1.46 -6.91
CA VAL A 91 4.51 -2.52 -6.83
C VAL A 91 5.16 -3.88 -6.52
N THR A 92 4.56 -4.74 -5.69
CA THR A 92 5.04 -6.11 -5.39
C THR A 92 4.09 -7.20 -5.90
N ASN A 93 4.62 -8.37 -6.30
CA ASN A 93 3.81 -9.53 -6.72
C ASN A 93 4.32 -10.84 -6.09
N ASN A 94 3.41 -11.74 -5.72
CA ASN A 94 3.73 -13.09 -5.27
C ASN A 94 3.47 -14.13 -6.36
N GLY A 95 4.52 -14.53 -7.08
CA GLY A 95 4.63 -15.92 -7.53
C GLY A 95 5.36 -16.14 -8.84
N THR A 96 5.34 -15.24 -9.82
CA THR A 96 6.31 -15.17 -10.92
C THR A 96 6.32 -13.77 -11.57
N ASN A 97 7.49 -13.14 -11.58
CA ASN A 97 8.08 -12.51 -12.75
C ASN A 97 7.17 -11.63 -13.65
N ASN A 98 6.75 -10.43 -13.20
CA ASN A 98 6.67 -9.17 -13.98
C ASN A 98 5.87 -8.08 -13.23
N THR A 99 6.44 -6.89 -13.10
CA THR A 99 5.77 -5.65 -12.67
C THR A 99 5.97 -4.57 -13.75
N GLY A 100 5.04 -3.63 -13.84
CA GLY A 100 5.15 -2.43 -14.66
C GLY A 100 4.93 -1.24 -13.75
N LEU A 101 5.92 -0.35 -13.68
CA LEU A 101 5.81 1.01 -13.17
C LEU A 101 5.84 1.94 -14.34
N PHE A 102 5.21 3.08 -14.14
CA PHE A 102 5.45 4.23 -14.94
C PHE A 102 5.72 5.40 -13.96
N LEU A 103 6.57 6.37 -14.34
CA LEU A 103 6.94 7.55 -13.54
C LEU A 103 6.99 8.79 -14.38
N GLY A 104 6.54 9.89 -13.77
CA GLY A 104 6.64 11.20 -14.35
C GLY A 104 7.79 11.91 -13.76
N SER A 105 8.69 12.44 -14.58
CA SER A 105 9.75 13.28 -14.05
C SER A 105 9.87 14.63 -14.73
N GLY A 106 9.78 15.67 -13.90
CA GLY A 106 10.05 17.06 -14.25
C GLY A 106 11.55 17.39 -14.27
N ASN A 107 12.46 16.40 -14.21
CA ASN A 107 13.90 16.64 -14.31
C ASN A 107 14.70 15.59 -15.12
N SER A 108 14.25 15.23 -16.32
CA SER A 108 15.17 14.88 -17.41
C SER A 108 16.25 13.80 -17.14
N THR A 109 16.02 12.67 -16.45
CA THR A 109 16.64 11.39 -16.90
C THR A 109 16.32 10.05 -16.22
N PHE A 110 15.64 9.87 -15.08
CA PHE A 110 15.53 8.48 -14.56
C PHE A 110 14.19 8.13 -13.89
N ASP A 111 13.55 7.11 -14.46
CA ASP A 111 12.36 6.43 -13.93
C ASP A 111 12.77 5.03 -13.38
N ILE A 112 12.25 4.44 -12.29
CA ILE A 112 12.66 3.13 -11.73
C ILE A 112 11.49 2.14 -11.59
N ILE A 113 11.39 1.07 -12.39
CA ILE A 113 10.36 0.01 -12.18
C ILE A 113 10.90 -1.06 -11.27
N MET A 114 10.27 -1.29 -10.13
CA MET A 114 10.64 -2.39 -9.23
C MET A 114 9.77 -3.64 -9.39
N VAL A 115 10.31 -4.67 -10.06
CA VAL A 115 9.70 -6.01 -10.21
C VAL A 115 10.20 -6.95 -9.14
N THR A 116 9.37 -7.22 -8.15
CA THR A 116 9.69 -8.31 -7.24
C THR A 116 9.25 -9.64 -7.87
N ASN A 117 10.17 -10.58 -7.92
CA ASN A 117 10.01 -11.83 -8.63
C ASN A 117 10.06 -12.99 -7.61
N GLY A 118 9.26 -14.06 -7.84
CA GLY A 118 9.35 -15.31 -7.08
C GLY A 118 10.76 -15.91 -6.99
N THR A 119 11.70 -15.47 -7.84
CA THR A 119 13.13 -15.82 -7.82
C THR A 119 13.97 -15.09 -6.77
N ALA A 120 13.36 -14.46 -5.76
CA ALA A 120 14.07 -13.70 -4.73
C ALA A 120 14.89 -12.55 -5.33
N THR A 121 14.29 -11.76 -6.21
CA THR A 121 14.90 -10.57 -6.82
C THR A 121 13.94 -9.39 -6.89
N ILE A 122 14.50 -8.18 -6.87
CA ILE A 122 13.87 -6.95 -7.33
C ILE A 122 14.55 -6.58 -8.65
N ASP A 123 13.78 -6.41 -9.70
CA ASP A 123 14.27 -5.89 -10.96
C ASP A 123 13.98 -4.40 -11.00
N ILE A 124 14.92 -3.58 -11.46
CA ILE A 124 14.84 -2.12 -11.53
C ILE A 124 14.95 -1.70 -13.00
N LEU A 125 13.86 -1.23 -13.58
CA LEU A 125 13.82 -0.77 -14.97
C LEU A 125 14.01 0.76 -15.01
N LEU A 126 15.13 1.23 -15.56
CA LEU A 126 15.42 2.65 -15.72
C LEU A 126 14.72 3.23 -16.96
N GLY A 127 13.91 4.27 -16.78
CA GLY A 127 13.27 5.02 -17.85
C GLY A 127 14.08 6.19 -18.39
N SER A 128 13.60 6.71 -19.53
CA SER A 128 14.15 7.82 -20.28
C SER A 128 13.01 8.47 -21.09
N PHE A 129 13.28 9.61 -21.73
CA PHE A 129 12.32 10.30 -22.60
C PHE A 129 11.76 9.45 -23.77
N GLU A 130 12.45 8.36 -24.15
CA GLU A 130 12.00 7.46 -25.23
C GLU A 130 11.51 6.09 -24.69
N GLY A 131 11.29 5.99 -23.38
CA GLY A 131 10.87 4.78 -22.68
C GLY A 131 12.00 4.12 -21.88
N PHE A 132 11.78 2.87 -21.46
CA PHE A 132 12.71 2.14 -20.58
C PHE A 132 13.97 1.65 -21.31
N ILE A 133 15.14 2.01 -20.77
CA ILE A 133 16.44 1.82 -21.41
C ILE A 133 17.37 0.86 -20.66
N ASN A 134 17.14 0.59 -19.37
CA ASN A 134 18.00 -0.30 -18.59
C ASN A 134 17.20 -1.20 -17.67
N LEU A 135 17.59 -2.48 -17.56
CA LEU A 135 17.07 -3.41 -16.58
C LEU A 135 18.21 -3.84 -15.67
N THR A 136 18.19 -3.41 -14.41
CA THR A 136 19.09 -3.89 -13.36
C THR A 136 18.35 -4.89 -12.46
N ARG A 137 19.03 -5.86 -11.87
CA ARG A 137 18.39 -6.86 -11.00
C ARG A 137 19.19 -7.01 -9.72
N PHE A 138 18.50 -6.91 -8.59
CA PHE A 138 19.05 -7.04 -7.25
C PHE A 138 18.47 -8.28 -6.56
N SER A 139 19.32 -9.08 -5.91
CA SER A 139 18.85 -10.23 -5.14
C SER A 139 18.28 -9.81 -3.80
N ILE A 140 17.08 -10.30 -3.47
CA ILE A 140 16.39 -10.13 -2.20
C ILE A 140 16.08 -11.48 -1.52
N GLY A 141 15.17 -11.50 -0.55
CA GLY A 141 14.63 -12.72 0.04
C GLY A 141 13.54 -13.34 -0.83
N SER A 142 13.16 -14.58 -0.51
CA SER A 142 12.15 -15.33 -1.27
C SER A 142 10.72 -14.87 -0.93
N GLY A 143 9.83 -14.93 -1.92
CA GLY A 143 8.41 -14.61 -1.75
C GLY A 143 8.14 -13.17 -1.31
N PRO A 144 8.62 -12.15 -2.02
CA PRO A 144 8.35 -10.75 -1.70
C PRO A 144 6.83 -10.49 -1.55
N GLN A 145 6.44 -9.65 -0.58
CA GLN A 145 5.02 -9.35 -0.31
C GLN A 145 4.74 -7.86 -0.28
N SER A 146 5.51 -7.09 0.47
CA SER A 146 5.26 -5.67 0.64
C SER A 146 6.55 -4.88 0.52
N VAL A 147 6.43 -3.67 -0.02
CA VAL A 147 7.53 -2.74 -0.25
C VAL A 147 7.27 -1.43 0.46
N ALA A 148 8.35 -0.79 0.93
CA ALA A 148 8.33 0.59 1.37
C ALA A 148 9.53 1.36 0.80
N VAL A 149 9.34 2.66 0.60
CA VAL A 149 10.32 3.60 0.06
C VAL A 149 10.52 4.71 1.07
N GLY A 150 11.76 5.13 1.23
CA GLY A 150 12.10 6.19 2.17
C GLY A 150 13.59 6.40 2.19
N ASP A 151 14.04 7.52 2.74
CA ASP A 151 15.44 7.70 3.09
C ASP A 151 15.71 7.02 4.44
N PHE A 152 16.13 5.76 4.41
CA PHE A 152 16.30 4.94 5.62
C PHE A 152 17.67 5.13 6.28
N ASN A 153 18.61 5.78 5.59
CA ASN A 153 19.97 6.00 6.05
C ASN A 153 20.30 7.49 6.27
N ASN A 154 19.35 8.40 6.02
CA ASN A 154 19.45 9.86 6.13
C ASN A 154 20.52 10.46 5.20
N ASP A 155 20.66 9.93 3.99
CA ASP A 155 21.59 10.42 2.97
C ASP A 155 20.91 11.21 1.84
N THR A 156 19.62 11.50 1.99
CA THR A 156 18.71 12.22 1.07
C THR A 156 18.36 11.47 -0.21
N ARG A 157 18.72 10.18 -0.32
CA ARG A 157 18.38 9.34 -1.46
C ARG A 157 17.40 8.27 -1.04
N LEU A 158 16.47 7.93 -1.92
CA LEU A 158 15.49 6.90 -1.60
C LEU A 158 16.12 5.51 -1.63
N ASP A 159 15.84 4.80 -0.55
CA ASP A 159 16.17 3.42 -0.28
C ASP A 159 14.89 2.56 -0.40
N ILE A 160 15.06 1.23 -0.44
CA ILE A 160 13.95 0.28 -0.59
C ILE A 160 13.97 -0.73 0.55
N ILE A 161 12.79 -1.03 1.08
CA ILE A 161 12.57 -2.14 2.01
C ILE A 161 11.58 -3.11 1.41
N VAL A 162 11.89 -4.41 1.42
CA VAL A 162 10.99 -5.48 0.98
C VAL A 162 10.81 -6.52 2.07
N THR A 163 9.57 -6.84 2.36
CA THR A 163 9.19 -8.00 3.18
C THR A 163 9.15 -9.26 2.32
N ASN A 164 9.71 -10.34 2.85
CA ASN A 164 9.89 -11.58 2.13
C ASN A 164 9.16 -12.70 2.86
N HIS A 165 8.01 -13.14 2.36
CA HIS A 165 7.21 -14.22 2.97
C HIS A 165 7.98 -15.52 3.07
N GLY A 166 8.86 -15.85 2.13
CA GLY A 166 9.65 -17.07 2.18
C GLY A 166 10.88 -16.99 3.09
N SER A 167 11.10 -15.85 3.76
CA SER A 167 12.28 -15.59 4.60
C SER A 167 11.86 -15.01 5.96
N ASP A 168 12.75 -15.11 6.96
CA ASP A 168 12.52 -14.55 8.30
C ASP A 168 13.17 -13.17 8.46
N TYR A 169 13.36 -12.45 7.35
CA TYR A 169 14.01 -11.14 7.30
C TYR A 169 13.40 -10.23 6.23
N VAL A 170 13.54 -8.92 6.45
CA VAL A 170 13.33 -7.90 5.42
C VAL A 170 14.64 -7.63 4.68
N SER A 171 14.51 -7.36 3.38
CA SER A 171 15.61 -6.92 2.52
C SER A 171 15.63 -5.41 2.47
N VAL A 172 16.78 -4.79 2.70
CA VAL A 172 16.97 -3.33 2.62
C VAL A 172 18.03 -3.06 1.54
N LEU A 173 17.67 -2.27 0.54
CA LEU A 173 18.55 -1.88 -0.55
C LEU A 173 18.76 -0.37 -0.46
N LEU A 174 19.99 0.05 -0.26
CA LEU A 174 20.32 1.48 -0.15
C LEU A 174 20.57 2.07 -1.53
N GLY A 175 19.96 3.21 -1.82
CA GLY A 175 20.00 3.88 -3.11
C GLY A 175 21.27 4.70 -3.31
N TYR A 176 21.77 4.72 -4.54
CA TYR A 176 22.80 5.67 -4.95
C TYR A 176 22.23 6.99 -5.48
N GLY A 177 20.91 7.08 -5.68
CA GLY A 177 20.19 8.25 -6.21
C GLY A 177 20.14 8.31 -7.74
N ASP A 178 20.77 7.37 -8.43
CA ASP A 178 20.77 7.21 -9.88
C ASP A 178 19.96 5.97 -10.34
N GLY A 179 19.11 5.45 -9.44
CA GLY A 179 18.36 4.22 -9.61
C GLY A 179 19.16 2.93 -9.52
N SER A 180 20.45 3.01 -9.17
CA SER A 180 21.22 1.85 -8.72
C SER A 180 21.22 1.72 -7.19
N PHE A 181 21.43 0.50 -6.70
CA PHE A 181 21.34 0.17 -5.27
C PHE A 181 22.53 -0.67 -4.82
N VAL A 182 22.81 -0.61 -3.52
CA VAL A 182 23.69 -1.57 -2.85
C VAL A 182 23.00 -2.94 -2.80
N ASN A 183 23.79 -4.02 -2.79
CA ASN A 183 23.28 -5.35 -2.48
C ASN A 183 22.51 -5.33 -1.15
N GLN A 184 21.46 -6.15 -1.06
CA GLN A 184 20.59 -6.18 0.11
C GLN A 184 21.37 -6.34 1.42
N SER A 185 21.02 -5.52 2.39
CA SER A 185 21.21 -5.82 3.81
C SER A 185 19.99 -6.57 4.31
N ARG A 186 20.17 -7.45 5.30
CA ARG A 186 19.11 -8.28 5.84
C ARG A 186 18.91 -7.97 7.30
N PHE A 187 17.67 -7.68 7.68
CA PHE A 187 17.30 -7.41 9.07
C PHE A 187 16.23 -8.40 9.50
N SER A 188 16.50 -9.10 10.59
CA SER A 188 15.62 -10.15 11.10
C SER A 188 14.25 -9.58 11.48
N ALA A 189 13.20 -10.24 11.00
CA ALA A 189 11.81 -9.95 11.34
C ALA A 189 11.19 -11.20 12.00
N GLY A 190 9.89 -11.43 11.81
CA GLY A 190 9.25 -12.71 12.10
C GLY A 190 9.10 -13.55 10.83
N SER A 191 8.54 -14.75 10.98
CA SER A 191 8.33 -15.65 9.85
C SER A 191 7.11 -15.26 9.03
N TYR A 192 7.18 -15.48 7.72
CA TYR A 192 6.12 -15.13 6.77
C TYR A 192 5.75 -13.64 6.83
N ALA A 193 6.74 -12.76 6.74
CA ALA A 193 6.54 -11.31 6.69
C ALA A 193 5.59 -10.94 5.53
N LYS A 194 4.54 -10.15 5.83
CA LYS A 194 3.45 -9.83 4.89
C LYS A 194 3.37 -8.36 4.51
N SER A 195 3.53 -7.47 5.48
CA SER A 195 3.33 -6.03 5.31
C SER A 195 4.42 -5.30 6.08
N VAL A 196 4.93 -4.22 5.49
CA VAL A 196 5.81 -3.26 6.15
C VAL A 196 5.17 -1.88 6.09
N ALA A 197 5.33 -1.11 7.16
CA ALA A 197 5.07 0.32 7.14
C ALA A 197 6.21 1.06 7.84
N VAL A 198 6.26 2.37 7.57
CA VAL A 198 7.40 3.24 7.86
C VAL A 198 6.91 4.47 8.62
N GLY A 199 7.66 4.87 9.64
CA GLY A 199 7.39 6.08 10.40
C GLY A 199 8.53 6.36 11.38
N ASP A 200 8.57 7.56 11.96
CA ASP A 200 9.47 7.85 13.08
C ASP A 200 8.77 7.45 14.38
N PHE A 201 9.09 6.26 14.92
CA PHE A 201 8.41 5.72 16.10
C PHE A 201 9.09 6.15 17.41
N ASN A 202 10.31 6.66 17.32
CA ASN A 202 11.12 7.04 18.48
C ASN A 202 11.44 8.55 18.54
N ASN A 203 10.86 9.35 17.63
CA ASN A 203 11.08 10.79 17.47
C ASN A 203 12.57 11.16 17.34
N ASP A 204 13.37 10.30 16.71
CA ASP A 204 14.79 10.56 16.44
C ASP A 204 15.06 11.15 15.06
N THR A 205 13.99 11.48 14.31
CA THR A 205 13.96 12.03 12.94
C THR A 205 14.40 11.05 11.86
N ARG A 206 14.55 9.76 12.18
CA ARG A 206 14.83 8.72 11.19
C ARG A 206 13.64 7.81 10.99
N LEU A 207 13.52 7.31 9.77
CA LEU A 207 12.48 6.38 9.41
C LEU A 207 12.78 5.00 9.99
N ASP A 208 11.96 4.60 10.95
CA ASP A 208 11.88 3.26 11.50
C ASP A 208 10.91 2.39 10.69
N ILE A 209 10.88 1.08 10.97
CA ILE A 209 9.95 0.16 10.31
C ILE A 209 9.21 -0.75 11.27
N VAL A 210 7.98 -1.07 10.89
CA VAL A 210 7.15 -2.11 11.51
C VAL A 210 6.80 -3.17 10.49
N VAL A 211 6.89 -4.44 10.89
CA VAL A 211 6.70 -5.58 9.98
C VAL A 211 5.69 -6.56 10.57
N VAL A 212 4.59 -6.77 9.86
CA VAL A 212 3.60 -7.81 10.18
C VAL A 212 4.11 -9.18 9.75
N ASN A 213 4.08 -10.14 10.68
CA ASN A 213 4.58 -11.49 10.48
C ASN A 213 3.45 -12.50 10.67
N LEU A 214 2.97 -13.05 9.55
CA LEU A 214 1.84 -13.97 9.56
C LEU A 214 2.18 -15.27 10.29
N GLY A 215 3.41 -15.75 10.17
CA GLY A 215 3.85 -17.05 10.67
C GLY A 215 4.10 -17.04 12.17
N THR A 216 4.67 -15.96 12.70
CA THR A 216 4.89 -15.78 14.15
C THR A 216 3.68 -15.19 14.88
N ASN A 217 2.66 -14.70 14.16
CA ASN A 217 1.47 -14.07 14.74
C ASN A 217 1.82 -12.84 15.60
N ASP A 218 2.69 -11.98 15.04
CA ASP A 218 3.16 -10.78 15.70
C ASP A 218 3.51 -9.66 14.71
N VAL A 219 3.82 -8.49 15.25
CA VAL A 219 4.45 -7.35 14.56
C VAL A 219 5.85 -7.15 15.14
N SER A 220 6.85 -7.00 14.29
CA SER A 220 8.22 -6.64 14.71
C SER A 220 8.41 -5.14 14.55
N VAL A 221 8.90 -4.45 15.57
CA VAL A 221 9.29 -3.03 15.51
C VAL A 221 10.81 -2.96 15.42
N LEU A 222 11.31 -2.32 14.37
CA LEU A 222 12.72 -2.21 14.05
C LEU A 222 13.08 -0.72 13.96
N LEU A 223 13.87 -0.24 14.91
CA LEU A 223 14.28 1.15 14.97
C LEU A 223 15.58 1.36 14.19
N ALA A 224 15.66 2.45 13.46
CA ALA A 224 16.84 2.83 12.70
C ALA A 224 17.98 3.23 13.66
N SER A 225 19.19 2.72 13.47
CA SER A 225 20.30 3.01 14.39
C SER A 225 21.02 4.33 14.11
N ILE A 226 21.10 5.24 15.08
CA ILE A 226 21.89 6.48 14.93
C ILE A 226 23.40 6.26 14.74
N ASN A 227 23.90 5.06 15.09
CA ASN A 227 25.34 4.78 15.15
C ASN A 227 25.89 4.07 13.91
N TYR A 228 25.01 3.50 13.08
CA TYR A 228 25.40 2.79 11.86
C TYR A 228 24.20 2.64 10.92
N ILE A 229 24.47 2.37 9.65
CA ILE A 229 23.43 2.18 8.64
C ILE A 229 22.72 0.85 8.88
N GLY A 230 21.46 0.91 9.31
CA GLY A 230 20.61 -0.27 9.49
C GLY A 230 19.61 -0.14 10.64
N PHE A 231 18.95 -1.27 10.93
CA PHE A 231 17.88 -1.38 11.91
C PHE A 231 18.23 -2.31 13.08
N LEU A 232 17.74 -1.97 14.26
CA LEU A 232 17.76 -2.80 15.46
C LEU A 232 16.34 -3.24 15.80
N LYS A 233 16.12 -4.55 15.95
CA LYS A 233 14.85 -5.07 16.45
C LYS A 233 14.68 -4.66 17.91
N GLN A 234 13.72 -3.77 18.16
CA GLN A 234 13.45 -3.20 19.47
C GLN A 234 12.41 -4.03 20.23
N SER A 235 11.31 -4.39 19.57
CA SER A 235 10.20 -5.09 20.22
C SER A 235 9.45 -6.02 19.26
N THR A 236 8.65 -6.90 19.85
CA THR A 236 7.72 -7.79 19.15
C THR A 236 6.35 -7.64 19.82
N LEU A 237 5.34 -7.28 19.05
CA LEU A 237 3.97 -7.06 19.51
C LEU A 237 3.13 -8.28 19.13
N THR A 238 2.71 -9.07 20.11
CA THR A 238 1.86 -10.23 19.82
C THR A 238 0.44 -9.80 19.47
N THR A 239 -0.09 -10.35 18.38
CA THR A 239 -1.50 -10.20 17.99
C THR A 239 -2.36 -11.39 18.44
N GLY A 240 -1.77 -12.34 19.18
CA GLY A 240 -2.41 -13.55 19.69
C GLY A 240 -2.16 -14.77 18.80
N ASN A 241 -2.04 -15.95 19.42
CA ASN A 241 -1.76 -17.20 18.70
C ASN A 241 -2.91 -17.56 17.75
N GLY A 242 -2.60 -17.71 16.46
CA GLY A 242 -3.58 -17.97 15.40
C GLY A 242 -4.21 -16.71 14.80
N SER A 243 -3.78 -15.51 15.18
CA SER A 243 -4.30 -14.24 14.65
C SER A 243 -4.02 -14.02 13.16
N ARG A 244 -2.92 -14.59 12.63
CA ARG A 244 -2.52 -14.49 11.22
C ARG A 244 -2.62 -13.04 10.70
N PRO A 245 -1.85 -12.09 11.26
CA PRO A 245 -1.90 -10.70 10.85
C PRO A 245 -1.51 -10.57 9.37
N ARG A 246 -2.20 -9.69 8.63
CA ARG A 246 -2.08 -9.54 7.17
C ARG A 246 -1.60 -8.18 6.73
N SER A 247 -2.22 -7.13 7.26
CA SER A 247 -2.02 -5.75 6.86
C SER A 247 -1.95 -4.88 8.11
N LEU A 248 -1.23 -3.77 8.01
CA LEU A 248 -1.17 -2.77 9.07
C LEU A 248 -1.24 -1.37 8.48
N VAL A 249 -1.63 -0.42 9.30
CA VAL A 249 -1.50 1.02 9.04
C VAL A 249 -0.99 1.74 10.27
N ILE A 250 -0.32 2.87 10.06
CA ILE A 250 0.25 3.74 11.09
C ILE A 250 -0.45 5.09 10.97
N ASP A 251 -1.01 5.59 12.06
CA ASP A 251 -1.57 6.94 12.17
C ASP A 251 -1.73 7.34 13.64
N ASP A 252 -2.13 8.57 13.92
CA ASP A 252 -2.36 9.09 15.26
C ASP A 252 -3.82 8.87 15.70
N PHE A 253 -4.17 7.64 16.08
CA PHE A 253 -5.55 7.26 16.43
C PHE A 253 -6.03 7.89 17.75
N ASN A 254 -5.14 8.51 18.51
CA ASN A 254 -5.42 9.10 19.82
C ASN A 254 -5.12 10.59 19.96
N HIS A 255 -4.79 11.26 18.86
CA HIS A 255 -4.44 12.68 18.82
C HIS A 255 -3.27 13.02 19.76
N GLY A 256 -2.35 12.07 19.91
CA GLY A 256 -1.11 12.20 20.64
C GLY A 256 0.00 12.77 19.76
N SER A 257 1.22 12.73 20.27
CA SER A 257 2.41 13.06 19.47
C SER A 257 3.08 11.83 18.87
N GLN A 258 2.60 10.63 19.22
CA GLN A 258 3.23 9.37 18.88
C GLN A 258 2.37 8.62 17.87
N MET A 259 3.03 7.99 16.91
CA MET A 259 2.37 7.13 15.94
C MET A 259 1.80 5.88 16.61
N ASP A 260 0.56 5.53 16.28
CA ASP A 260 -0.11 4.30 16.67
C ASP A 260 -0.12 3.28 15.52
N LEU A 261 -0.48 2.03 15.81
CA LEU A 261 -0.55 0.95 14.82
C LEU A 261 -1.92 0.29 14.84
N ALA A 262 -2.54 0.08 13.68
CA ALA A 262 -3.71 -0.77 13.55
C ALA A 262 -3.41 -1.98 12.67
N VAL A 263 -3.74 -3.19 13.15
CA VAL A 263 -3.36 -4.46 12.50
C VAL A 263 -4.59 -5.31 12.20
N ALA A 264 -4.77 -5.72 10.95
CA ALA A 264 -5.81 -6.65 10.51
C ALA A 264 -5.40 -8.11 10.74
N ASN A 265 -6.17 -8.83 11.55
CA ASN A 265 -5.87 -10.20 11.96
C ASN A 265 -6.77 -11.20 11.24
N SER A 266 -6.35 -11.71 10.08
CA SER A 266 -7.20 -12.58 9.23
C SER A 266 -7.63 -13.91 9.87
N GLY A 267 -6.87 -14.40 10.85
CA GLY A 267 -7.23 -15.60 11.61
C GLY A 267 -8.28 -15.32 12.70
N PHE A 268 -8.50 -14.05 13.02
CA PHE A 268 -9.56 -13.56 13.90
C PHE A 268 -10.56 -12.71 13.11
N GLN A 269 -11.64 -12.29 13.77
CA GLN A 269 -12.61 -11.34 13.20
C GLN A 269 -12.40 -9.99 13.88
N ASN A 270 -11.13 -9.52 13.90
CA ASN A 270 -10.77 -8.28 14.58
C ASN A 270 -9.63 -7.53 13.91
N ILE A 271 -9.53 -6.27 14.30
CA ILE A 271 -8.30 -5.48 14.21
C ILE A 271 -7.75 -5.25 15.63
N ALA A 272 -6.44 -5.20 15.75
CA ALA A 272 -5.75 -4.85 16.99
C ALA A 272 -5.09 -3.48 16.83
N VAL A 273 -5.46 -2.52 17.68
CA VAL A 273 -4.91 -1.16 17.70
C VAL A 273 -3.93 -1.05 18.86
N PHE A 274 -2.66 -0.82 18.55
CA PHE A 274 -1.58 -0.62 19.50
C PHE A 274 -1.21 0.85 19.57
N LEU A 275 -1.34 1.44 20.76
CA LEU A 275 -1.03 2.85 20.96
C LEU A 275 0.47 3.04 21.19
N GLY A 276 1.02 4.08 20.57
CA GLY A 276 2.34 4.61 20.84
C GLY A 276 2.33 5.44 22.13
N TYR A 277 3.34 5.24 22.96
CA TYR A 277 3.56 6.03 24.17
C TYR A 277 4.89 6.78 24.10
N ASP A 278 5.06 7.83 24.91
CA ASP A 278 6.29 8.66 24.97
C ASP A 278 7.58 7.88 25.26
N ASN A 279 7.45 6.65 25.79
CA ASN A 279 8.57 5.74 26.00
C ASN A 279 8.86 4.83 24.78
N TYR A 280 8.24 5.13 23.63
CA TYR A 280 8.35 4.41 22.36
C TYR A 280 7.92 2.95 22.43
N SER A 281 7.03 2.64 23.38
CA SER A 281 6.47 1.31 23.56
C SER A 281 5.05 1.24 23.01
N PHE A 282 4.66 0.02 22.64
CA PHE A 282 3.31 -0.34 22.22
C PHE A 282 2.81 -1.42 23.19
N VAL A 283 1.77 -1.14 23.96
CA VAL A 283 1.27 -2.07 24.99
C VAL A 283 -0.24 -2.23 24.94
N ASN A 284 -0.72 -3.42 25.32
CA ASN A 284 -2.14 -3.75 25.52
C ASN A 284 -3.07 -3.29 24.37
N PRO A 285 -3.09 -3.99 23.22
CA PRO A 285 -3.88 -3.54 22.09
C PRO A 285 -5.37 -3.49 22.41
N THR A 286 -6.03 -2.42 21.95
CA THR A 286 -7.49 -2.37 21.86
C THR A 286 -7.94 -3.28 20.73
N ILE A 287 -8.85 -4.21 21.02
CA ILE A 287 -9.36 -5.17 20.04
C ILE A 287 -10.73 -4.71 19.56
N LEU A 288 -10.84 -4.43 18.26
CA LEU A 288 -12.10 -4.02 17.62
C LEU A 288 -12.60 -5.15 16.74
N ALA A 289 -13.84 -5.58 16.97
CA ALA A 289 -14.46 -6.63 16.17
C ALA A 289 -14.79 -6.11 14.76
N THR A 290 -14.38 -6.84 13.73
CA THR A 290 -14.65 -6.57 12.31
C THR A 290 -15.34 -7.76 11.66
N GLY A 291 -15.52 -7.75 10.34
CA GLY A 291 -15.96 -8.91 9.58
C GLY A 291 -14.96 -10.09 9.57
N SER A 292 -15.30 -11.14 8.82
CA SER A 292 -14.50 -12.37 8.76
C SER A 292 -13.38 -12.28 7.73
N GLU A 293 -12.20 -12.81 8.10
CA GLU A 293 -10.97 -12.76 7.30
C GLU A 293 -10.63 -11.34 6.81
N PRO A 294 -10.33 -10.39 7.73
CA PRO A 294 -9.85 -9.08 7.34
C PRO A 294 -8.51 -9.18 6.59
N MET A 295 -8.47 -8.67 5.37
CA MET A 295 -7.33 -8.81 4.44
C MET A 295 -6.53 -7.53 4.27
N SER A 296 -7.19 -6.37 4.31
CA SER A 296 -6.59 -5.06 4.12
C SER A 296 -7.19 -4.06 5.10
N ILE A 297 -6.37 -3.09 5.49
CA ILE A 297 -6.73 -2.00 6.39
C ILE A 297 -6.15 -0.70 5.83
N ALA A 298 -6.89 0.39 5.93
CA ALA A 298 -6.43 1.74 5.66
C ALA A 298 -7.07 2.71 6.67
N SER A 299 -6.52 3.91 6.76
CA SER A 299 -7.01 4.97 7.65
C SER A 299 -7.03 6.32 6.95
N GLY A 300 -7.80 7.24 7.51
CA GLY A 300 -8.05 8.57 7.01
C GLY A 300 -9.18 9.23 7.81
N ASP A 301 -9.39 10.52 7.64
CA ASP A 301 -10.55 11.23 8.20
C ASP A 301 -11.75 11.06 7.27
N PHE A 302 -12.64 10.13 7.59
CA PHE A 302 -13.76 9.76 6.71
C PHE A 302 -15.04 10.55 6.97
N ASN A 303 -15.06 11.38 8.01
CA ASN A 303 -16.22 12.16 8.41
C ASN A 303 -15.89 13.66 8.61
N ASP A 304 -14.71 14.08 8.16
CA ASP A 304 -14.17 15.44 8.25
C ASP A 304 -14.15 16.00 9.69
N ASP A 305 -13.93 15.14 10.69
CA ASP A 305 -13.88 15.52 12.10
C ASP A 305 -12.46 15.77 12.63
N THR A 306 -11.47 15.75 11.73
CA THR A 306 -10.03 15.90 11.93
C THR A 306 -9.37 14.75 12.68
N ARG A 307 -10.04 13.58 12.78
CA ARG A 307 -9.51 12.40 13.45
C ARG A 307 -9.34 11.22 12.50
N PHE A 308 -8.41 10.35 12.85
CA PHE A 308 -8.16 9.16 12.05
C PHE A 308 -9.20 8.08 12.32
N ASP A 309 -9.89 7.71 11.26
CA ASP A 309 -10.80 6.58 11.16
C ASP A 309 -10.11 5.39 10.51
N VAL A 310 -10.77 4.22 10.53
CA VAL A 310 -10.23 2.97 9.98
C VAL A 310 -11.25 2.27 9.09
N VAL A 311 -10.81 1.84 7.90
CA VAL A 311 -11.56 0.97 6.99
C VAL A 311 -10.89 -0.40 6.86
N VAL A 312 -11.70 -1.46 6.84
CA VAL A 312 -11.22 -2.84 6.79
C VAL A 312 -11.95 -3.63 5.69
N ALA A 313 -11.21 -4.25 4.79
CA ALA A 313 -11.73 -5.19 3.80
C ALA A 313 -11.87 -6.59 4.41
N ASN A 314 -13.09 -7.12 4.51
CA ASN A 314 -13.37 -8.41 5.12
C ASN A 314 -13.74 -9.44 4.06
N TYR A 315 -12.77 -10.27 3.68
CA TYR A 315 -12.85 -11.16 2.54
C TYR A 315 -13.96 -12.20 2.68
N ALA A 316 -14.03 -12.90 3.82
CA ALA A 316 -14.96 -14.01 4.01
C ALA A 316 -16.37 -13.55 4.37
N SER A 317 -16.52 -12.41 5.05
CA SER A 317 -17.86 -11.82 5.29
C SER A 317 -18.38 -10.98 4.13
N ARG A 318 -17.58 -10.77 3.07
CA ARG A 318 -17.99 -10.07 1.85
C ARG A 318 -18.47 -8.65 2.13
N SER A 319 -17.70 -7.96 2.96
CA SER A 319 -18.06 -6.65 3.47
C SER A 319 -16.85 -5.77 3.73
N VAL A 320 -17.09 -4.47 3.83
CA VAL A 320 -16.15 -3.49 4.36
C VAL A 320 -16.68 -2.98 5.70
N SER A 321 -15.80 -2.87 6.69
CA SER A 321 -16.12 -2.30 8.00
C SER A 321 -15.43 -0.95 8.16
N ILE A 322 -16.15 0.04 8.67
CA ILE A 322 -15.63 1.39 8.92
C ILE A 322 -15.80 1.73 10.40
N PHE A 323 -14.72 2.14 11.04
CA PHE A 323 -14.63 2.54 12.44
C PHE A 323 -14.29 4.02 12.51
N LEU A 324 -15.19 4.85 13.02
CA LEU A 324 -14.93 6.27 13.20
C LEU A 324 -14.23 6.52 14.54
N GLY A 325 -13.09 7.21 14.54
CA GLY A 325 -12.28 7.49 15.70
C GLY A 325 -12.78 8.68 16.50
N TYR A 326 -12.77 8.57 17.83
CA TYR A 326 -12.99 9.71 18.73
C TYR A 326 -11.71 10.43 19.12
N GLY A 327 -10.56 9.89 18.70
CA GLY A 327 -9.27 10.50 18.94
C GLY A 327 -8.81 10.40 20.39
N ASN A 328 -9.24 9.35 21.07
CA ASN A 328 -8.94 9.05 22.46
C ASN A 328 -8.90 7.53 22.68
N ASP A 329 -8.32 6.81 21.72
CA ASP A 329 -8.22 5.36 21.67
C ASP A 329 -9.55 4.61 21.46
N SER A 330 -10.67 5.34 21.37
CA SER A 330 -11.99 4.76 21.20
C SER A 330 -12.55 5.03 19.81
N PHE A 331 -13.34 4.07 19.32
CA PHE A 331 -13.97 4.09 18.01
C PHE A 331 -15.48 3.87 18.15
N ILE A 332 -16.25 4.43 17.24
CA ILE A 332 -17.64 4.05 17.03
C ILE A 332 -17.69 2.56 16.64
N ASN A 333 -18.76 1.87 17.06
CA ASN A 333 -19.01 0.51 16.57
C ASN A 333 -19.03 0.51 15.03
N GLN A 334 -18.42 -0.51 14.44
CA GLN A 334 -18.30 -0.63 12.99
C GLN A 334 -19.62 -0.38 12.26
N THR A 335 -19.55 0.47 11.23
CA THR A 335 -20.55 0.48 10.16
C THR A 335 -20.11 -0.51 9.09
N ILE A 336 -21.03 -1.35 8.60
CA ILE A 336 -20.70 -2.44 7.68
C ILE A 336 -21.39 -2.18 6.34
N TYR A 337 -20.61 -2.15 5.27
CA TYR A 337 -21.06 -2.05 3.88
C TYR A 337 -20.91 -3.40 3.20
N SER A 338 -21.99 -3.91 2.60
CA SER A 338 -21.96 -5.18 1.85
C SER A 338 -21.40 -4.93 0.46
N THR A 339 -20.44 -5.72 0.01
CA THR A 339 -19.90 -5.61 -1.36
C THR A 339 -20.70 -6.44 -2.38
N GLY A 340 -21.79 -7.08 -1.95
CA GLY A 340 -22.70 -7.87 -2.79
C GLY A 340 -22.46 -9.38 -2.78
N SER A 341 -23.36 -10.14 -3.39
CA SER A 341 -23.20 -11.60 -3.52
C SER A 341 -22.01 -11.94 -4.40
N ASP A 342 -21.17 -12.88 -3.94
CA ASP A 342 -19.96 -13.35 -4.63
C ASP A 342 -18.88 -12.27 -4.84
N SER A 343 -18.88 -11.27 -3.98
CA SER A 343 -17.80 -10.28 -3.84
C SER A 343 -16.84 -10.70 -2.73
N TYR A 344 -15.54 -10.59 -2.97
CA TYR A 344 -14.49 -10.93 -2.02
C TYR A 344 -13.54 -9.74 -1.87
N PRO A 345 -13.85 -8.75 -1.02
CA PRO A 345 -13.04 -7.55 -0.89
C PRO A 345 -11.67 -7.94 -0.33
N TYR A 346 -10.62 -7.59 -1.06
CA TYR A 346 -9.26 -8.03 -0.78
C TYR A 346 -8.34 -6.88 -0.39
N PHE A 347 -8.53 -5.71 -1.01
CA PHE A 347 -7.73 -4.52 -0.77
C PHE A 347 -8.64 -3.29 -0.68
N VAL A 348 -8.27 -2.32 0.15
CA VAL A 348 -8.90 -1.00 0.24
C VAL A 348 -7.84 0.08 0.03
N ALA A 349 -8.18 1.09 -0.75
CA ALA A 349 -7.41 2.31 -0.91
C ALA A 349 -8.28 3.51 -0.53
N VAL A 350 -7.65 4.52 0.05
CA VAL A 350 -8.29 5.74 0.54
C VAL A 350 -7.67 6.93 -0.16
N GLY A 351 -8.49 7.90 -0.54
CA GLY A 351 -8.06 9.15 -1.14
C GLY A 351 -9.27 9.96 -1.61
N ASP A 352 -9.08 11.25 -1.84
CA ASP A 352 -10.07 12.04 -2.58
C ASP A 352 -9.96 11.65 -4.06
N PHE A 353 -10.92 10.87 -4.57
CA PHE A 353 -10.89 10.32 -5.92
C PHE A 353 -11.81 11.06 -6.89
N ASN A 354 -12.63 11.99 -6.39
CA ASN A 354 -13.58 12.78 -7.16
C ASN A 354 -13.34 14.32 -7.04
N ASN A 355 -12.29 14.73 -6.33
CA ASN A 355 -11.92 16.11 -6.01
C ASN A 355 -12.98 16.88 -5.19
N ASP A 356 -13.72 16.21 -4.31
CA ASP A 356 -14.72 16.84 -3.45
C ASP A 356 -14.22 17.21 -2.04
N ILE A 357 -12.93 16.97 -1.77
CA ILE A 357 -12.20 17.20 -0.50
C ILE A 357 -12.42 16.09 0.53
N SER A 358 -13.55 15.39 0.49
CA SER A 358 -13.80 14.27 1.41
C SER A 358 -13.07 13.02 0.91
N LEU A 359 -12.64 12.18 1.85
CA LEU A 359 -11.96 10.93 1.50
C LEU A 359 -12.95 9.88 0.99
N ASP A 360 -12.66 9.33 -0.18
CA ASP A 360 -13.34 8.20 -0.77
C ASP A 360 -12.61 6.89 -0.46
N ILE A 361 -13.34 5.77 -0.57
CA ILE A 361 -12.78 4.42 -0.40
C ILE A 361 -12.98 3.63 -1.69
N ILE A 362 -11.87 3.17 -2.27
CA ILE A 362 -11.86 2.18 -3.35
C ILE A 362 -11.68 0.79 -2.75
N ILE A 363 -12.50 -0.16 -3.21
CA ILE A 363 -12.53 -1.55 -2.76
C ILE A 363 -12.22 -2.46 -3.94
N VAL A 364 -11.10 -3.17 -3.86
CA VAL A 364 -10.73 -4.19 -4.84
C VAL A 364 -11.42 -5.50 -4.49
N ILE A 365 -12.26 -5.99 -5.39
CA ILE A 365 -13.08 -7.19 -5.19
C ILE A 365 -12.55 -8.35 -6.04
N GLN A 366 -12.05 -9.40 -5.38
CA GLN A 366 -11.58 -10.60 -6.07
C GLN A 366 -12.71 -11.38 -6.75
N TYR A 367 -12.34 -12.06 -7.83
CA TYR A 367 -13.22 -12.91 -8.66
C TYR A 367 -14.39 -12.18 -9.34
N THR A 368 -14.35 -10.85 -9.36
CA THR A 368 -15.31 -10.02 -10.08
C THR A 368 -14.59 -9.10 -11.06
N ASN A 369 -15.34 -8.54 -12.00
CA ASN A 369 -14.87 -7.49 -12.91
C ASN A 369 -15.20 -6.09 -12.34
N ASN A 370 -15.50 -6.00 -11.04
CA ASN A 370 -16.01 -4.79 -10.41
C ASN A 370 -15.00 -4.25 -9.40
N VAL A 371 -14.95 -2.93 -9.32
CA VAL A 371 -14.35 -2.19 -8.22
C VAL A 371 -15.50 -1.60 -7.41
N GLY A 372 -15.47 -1.75 -6.09
CA GLY A 372 -16.40 -1.05 -5.21
C GLY A 372 -15.86 0.35 -4.92
N ILE A 373 -16.74 1.34 -4.83
CA ILE A 373 -16.39 2.71 -4.46
C ILE A 373 -17.40 3.13 -3.40
N LEU A 374 -16.93 3.63 -2.26
CA LEU A 374 -17.76 4.35 -1.30
C LEU A 374 -17.33 5.81 -1.35
N LEU A 375 -18.24 6.68 -1.76
CA LEU A 375 -17.96 8.11 -1.87
C LEU A 375 -18.13 8.77 -0.50
N GLY A 376 -17.10 9.52 -0.10
CA GLY A 376 -17.15 10.40 1.07
C GLY A 376 -18.09 11.57 0.81
N TYR A 377 -18.65 12.16 1.86
CA TYR A 377 -19.44 13.39 1.74
C TYR A 377 -19.18 14.31 2.93
N PRO A 378 -19.08 15.63 2.71
CA PRO A 378 -18.81 16.56 3.80
C PRO A 378 -19.80 16.46 4.96
N GLY A 379 -19.32 16.06 6.14
CA GLY A 379 -20.10 15.95 7.38
C GLY A 379 -21.07 14.76 7.46
N GLU A 380 -21.07 13.86 6.47
CA GLU A 380 -21.64 12.50 6.56
C GLU A 380 -20.48 11.49 6.43
N SER A 381 -20.73 10.19 6.62
CA SER A 381 -19.68 9.18 6.41
C SER A 381 -19.62 8.76 4.94
N PHE A 382 -20.50 7.86 4.50
CA PHE A 382 -20.50 7.35 3.12
C PHE A 382 -21.92 7.10 2.58
N ARG A 383 -22.05 7.10 1.25
CA ARG A 383 -23.23 6.55 0.54
C ARG A 383 -22.80 5.57 -0.55
N ASP A 384 -23.61 4.53 -0.74
CA ASP A 384 -23.48 3.50 -1.80
C ASP A 384 -23.79 4.06 -3.20
#